data_AF-A0A3D4HGB2-F1
#
_entry.id   AF-A0A3D4HGB2-F1
#
_cell.length_a   1.000
_cell.length_b   1.000
_cell.length_c   1.000
_cell.angle_alpha   90.00
_cell.angle_beta   90.00
_cell.angle_gamma   90.00
#
_symmetry.space_group_name_H-M   'P 1'
#
loop_
_entity.id
_entity.type
_entity.pdbx_description
1 polymer ?
#
loop_
_entity_poly.entity_id
_entity_poly.type
_entity_poly.pdbx_seq_one_letter_code
_entity_poly.pdbx_strand_id
1 'polypeptide(L)'
;MSNDEPKNPLEELQQHIQELLHNAPLRPNIAPTSHFKAESAKGHKHEQEANEQKQQETLKRIREFNLKPKEIRDYLNRFVIQQQEAKKVLSVAICDHYNHIRQCIDNKELTNKEYAKPNILILGPTGVGKTYLMRNIAQLIGVPFVKAD
;
A
#
# COMPACT_ATOMS: atom_id res chain seq x y z
N MET A 1 19.50 43.72 -39.02
CA MET A 1 20.56 42.70 -38.91
C MET A 1 21.30 43.03 -37.63
N SER A 2 20.75 42.72 -36.47
CA SER A 2 20.66 41.43 -35.75
C SER A 2 21.59 41.57 -34.55
N ASN A 3 20.94 41.63 -33.39
CA ASN A 3 21.49 41.99 -32.08
C ASN A 3 22.42 40.89 -31.55
N ASP A 4 23.58 41.27 -31.02
CA ASP A 4 24.36 40.40 -30.13
C ASP A 4 23.82 40.55 -28.71
N GLU A 5 23.01 39.59 -28.28
CA GLU A 5 22.62 39.39 -26.89
C GLU A 5 23.80 38.85 -26.06
N PRO A 6 23.92 39.18 -24.77
CA PRO A 6 25.05 38.78 -23.95
C PRO A 6 25.06 37.26 -23.72
N LYS A 7 26.18 36.61 -24.09
CA LYS A 7 26.39 35.17 -23.95
C LYS A 7 26.18 34.73 -22.49
N ASN A 8 25.37 33.68 -22.34
CA ASN A 8 24.91 33.16 -21.06
C ASN A 8 26.08 32.46 -20.34
N PRO A 9 26.38 32.76 -19.07
CA PRO A 9 27.56 32.22 -18.37
C PRO A 9 27.56 30.69 -18.23
N LEU A 10 26.40 30.06 -18.35
CA LEU A 10 26.25 28.59 -18.41
C LEU A 10 26.82 27.98 -19.68
N GLU A 11 26.78 28.71 -20.79
CA GLU A 11 27.19 28.23 -22.11
C GLU A 11 28.72 28.22 -22.23
N GLU A 12 29.40 29.19 -21.63
CA GLU A 12 30.86 29.18 -21.47
C GLU A 12 31.33 28.03 -20.60
N LEU A 13 30.62 27.73 -19.50
CA LEU A 13 30.94 26.60 -18.63
C LEU A 13 30.80 25.26 -19.38
N GLN A 14 29.76 25.13 -20.21
CA GLN A 14 29.54 23.95 -21.04
C GLN A 14 30.65 23.78 -22.08
N GLN A 15 31.04 24.86 -22.77
CA GLN A 15 32.14 24.82 -23.73
C GLN A 15 33.47 24.46 -23.07
N HIS A 16 33.74 24.98 -21.87
CA HIS A 16 34.96 24.70 -21.12
C HIS A 16 35.04 23.24 -20.64
N ILE A 17 33.93 22.66 -20.19
CA ILE A 17 33.85 21.23 -19.84
C ILE A 17 34.06 20.37 -21.09
N GLN A 18 33.53 20.81 -22.23
CA GLN A 18 33.65 20.10 -23.51
C GLN A 18 35.10 20.13 -24.05
N GLU A 19 35.81 21.26 -23.89
CA GLU A 19 37.25 21.37 -24.19
C GLU A 19 38.11 20.48 -23.28
N LEU A 20 37.79 20.43 -21.98
CA LEU A 20 38.50 19.56 -21.03
C LEU A 20 38.32 18.07 -21.36
N LEU A 21 37.16 17.68 -21.87
CA LEU A 21 36.91 16.32 -22.35
C LEU A 21 37.62 16.01 -23.68
N HIS A 22 37.85 17.00 -24.53
CA HIS A 22 38.47 16.81 -25.84
C HIS A 22 40.00 16.66 -25.76
N ASN A 23 40.64 17.32 -24.79
CA ASN A 23 42.10 17.38 -24.67
C ASN A 23 42.72 16.37 -23.68
N ALA A 24 41.90 15.54 -23.01
CA ALA A 24 42.40 14.49 -22.11
C ALA A 24 42.65 13.17 -22.89
N PRO A 25 43.86 12.56 -22.83
CA PRO A 25 44.11 11.25 -23.43
C PRO A 25 43.60 10.15 -22.49
N LEU A 26 42.31 10.15 -22.20
CA LEU A 26 41.65 9.05 -21.49
C LEU A 26 40.91 8.22 -22.53
N ARG A 27 41.57 7.13 -22.93
CA ARG A 27 41.03 6.10 -23.80
C ARG A 27 39.68 5.64 -23.23
N PRO A 28 38.55 5.75 -23.95
CA PRO A 28 37.34 5.04 -23.56
C PRO A 28 37.61 3.57 -23.91
N ASN A 29 37.95 2.78 -22.90
CA ASN A 29 38.10 1.34 -23.09
C ASN A 29 36.70 0.72 -23.22
N ILE A 30 36.16 0.78 -24.43
CA ILE A 30 35.01 -0.03 -24.84
C ILE A 30 35.54 -1.45 -25.07
N ALA A 31 35.38 -2.29 -24.05
CA ALA A 31 35.34 -3.74 -24.19
C ALA A 31 34.08 -4.25 -23.45
N PRO A 32 33.35 -5.24 -24.00
CA PRO A 32 31.97 -5.51 -23.63
C PRO A 32 31.92 -6.37 -22.38
N THR A 33 31.69 -5.78 -21.21
CA THR A 33 31.27 -6.54 -20.03
C THR A 33 29.76 -6.52 -19.93
N SER A 34 29.13 -7.52 -20.53
CA SER A 34 27.72 -7.92 -20.40
C SER A 34 27.31 -8.34 -18.98
N HIS A 35 28.00 -7.91 -17.92
CA HIS A 35 27.86 -8.47 -16.58
C HIS A 35 27.74 -7.49 -15.40
N PHE A 36 27.81 -6.16 -15.58
CA PHE A 36 27.78 -5.26 -14.41
C PHE A 36 26.66 -4.20 -14.36
N LYS A 37 25.74 -4.18 -15.35
CA LYS A 37 24.54 -3.30 -15.33
C LYS A 37 23.22 -4.07 -15.27
N ALA A 38 23.27 -5.36 -15.00
CA ALA A 38 22.08 -6.20 -14.93
C ALA A 38 21.51 -6.36 -13.51
N GLU A 39 22.27 -6.12 -12.44
CA GLU A 39 21.79 -6.42 -11.07
C GLU A 39 20.99 -5.27 -10.44
N SER A 40 21.37 -4.01 -10.65
CA SER A 40 20.66 -2.88 -10.01
C SER A 40 19.33 -2.51 -10.68
N ALA A 41 19.15 -2.79 -11.97
CA ALA A 41 17.88 -2.60 -12.67
C ALA A 41 16.93 -3.80 -12.55
N LYS A 42 17.47 -4.99 -12.22
CA LYS A 42 16.67 -6.18 -11.91
C LYS A 42 16.09 -6.14 -10.50
N GLY A 43 16.81 -5.57 -9.52
CA GLY A 43 16.31 -5.40 -8.14
C GLY A 43 15.02 -4.59 -8.07
N HIS A 44 14.99 -3.39 -8.66
CA HIS A 44 13.78 -2.56 -8.67
C HIS A 44 12.64 -3.11 -9.53
N LYS A 45 12.94 -3.81 -10.64
CA LYS A 45 11.89 -4.48 -11.44
C LYS A 45 11.28 -5.67 -10.68
N HIS A 46 12.10 -6.50 -10.02
CA HIS A 46 11.59 -7.60 -9.19
C HIS A 46 10.79 -7.11 -7.98
N GLU A 47 11.21 -6.01 -7.34
CA GLU A 47 10.46 -5.41 -6.23
C GLU A 47 9.12 -4.81 -6.69
N GLN A 48 9.08 -4.16 -7.86
CA GLN A 48 7.86 -3.62 -8.44
C GLN A 48 6.89 -4.73 -8.86
N GLU A 49 7.36 -5.75 -9.56
CA GLU A 49 6.55 -6.90 -9.97
C GLU A 49 5.99 -7.67 -8.76
N ALA A 50 6.80 -7.86 -7.70
CA ALA A 50 6.34 -8.50 -6.47
C ALA A 50 5.27 -7.68 -5.72
N ASN A 51 5.39 -6.36 -5.73
CA ASN A 51 4.42 -5.48 -5.08
C ASN A 51 3.08 -5.44 -5.85
N GLU A 52 3.13 -5.39 -7.18
CA GLU A 52 1.94 -5.46 -8.03
C GLU A 52 1.18 -6.78 -7.85
N GLN A 53 1.89 -7.91 -7.80
CA GLN A 53 1.29 -9.22 -7.55
C GLN A 53 0.61 -9.28 -6.18
N LYS A 54 1.27 -8.78 -5.12
CA LYS A 54 0.72 -8.73 -3.77
C LYS A 54 -0.51 -7.82 -3.68
N GLN A 55 -0.51 -6.71 -4.42
CA GLN A 55 -1.64 -5.80 -4.48
C GLN A 55 -2.83 -6.45 -5.19
N GLN A 56 -2.60 -7.14 -6.32
CA GLN A 56 -3.65 -7.90 -7.01
C GLN A 56 -4.23 -9.01 -6.13
N GLU A 57 -3.41 -9.74 -5.39
CA GLU A 57 -3.86 -10.76 -4.45
C GLU A 57 -4.75 -10.16 -3.35
N THR A 58 -4.34 -9.03 -2.79
CA THR A 58 -5.11 -8.32 -1.76
C THR A 58 -6.48 -7.88 -2.30
N LEU A 59 -6.52 -7.32 -3.51
CA LEU A 59 -7.76 -6.90 -4.17
C LEU A 59 -8.69 -8.10 -4.43
N LYS A 60 -8.14 -9.26 -4.82
CA LYS A 60 -8.92 -10.50 -4.97
C LYS A 60 -9.56 -10.91 -3.65
N ARG A 61 -8.79 -10.96 -2.55
CA ARG A 61 -9.32 -11.31 -1.21
C ARG A 61 -10.45 -10.38 -0.77
N ILE A 62 -10.34 -9.08 -1.02
CA ILE A 62 -11.38 -8.10 -0.69
C ILE A 62 -12.67 -8.35 -1.50
N ARG A 63 -12.55 -8.69 -2.79
CA ARG A 63 -13.69 -9.05 -3.64
C ARG A 63 -14.35 -10.36 -3.23
N GLU A 64 -13.56 -11.32 -2.74
CA GLU A 64 -14.03 -12.64 -2.30
C GLU A 64 -14.67 -12.63 -0.91
N PHE A 65 -14.47 -11.58 -0.11
CA PHE A 65 -15.07 -11.46 1.22
C PHE A 65 -16.60 -11.42 1.15
N ASN A 66 -17.29 -12.53 1.44
CA ASN A 66 -18.76 -12.59 1.33
C ASN A 66 -19.45 -13.02 2.63
N LEU A 67 -18.76 -12.82 3.77
CA LEU A 67 -19.32 -13.13 5.07
C LEU A 67 -20.48 -12.20 5.42
N LYS A 68 -21.58 -12.78 5.89
CA LYS A 68 -22.73 -12.07 6.44
C LYS A 68 -22.48 -11.69 7.90
N PRO A 69 -23.07 -10.60 8.42
CA PRO A 69 -22.90 -10.22 9.83
C PRO A 69 -23.27 -11.33 10.81
N LYS A 70 -24.26 -12.17 10.46
CA LYS A 70 -24.64 -13.33 11.27
C LYS A 70 -23.52 -14.36 11.38
N GLU A 71 -22.82 -14.64 10.28
CA GLU A 71 -21.74 -15.64 10.22
C GLU A 71 -20.53 -15.18 11.05
N ILE A 72 -20.18 -13.89 10.98
CA ILE A 72 -19.11 -13.30 11.80
C ILE A 72 -19.48 -13.40 13.28
N ARG A 73 -20.72 -13.04 13.65
CA ARG A 73 -21.20 -13.15 15.03
C ARG A 73 -21.15 -14.60 15.52
N ASP A 74 -21.59 -15.54 14.70
CA ASP A 74 -21.63 -16.97 15.04
C ASP A 74 -20.21 -17.54 15.19
N TYR A 75 -19.25 -17.07 14.40
CA TYR A 75 -17.83 -17.35 14.62
C TYR A 75 -17.36 -16.82 15.98
N LEU A 76 -17.63 -15.55 16.31
CA LEU A 76 -17.21 -14.95 17.58
C LEU A 76 -17.88 -15.60 18.80
N ASN A 77 -19.07 -16.16 18.63
CA ASN A 77 -19.76 -16.92 19.68
C ASN A 77 -19.00 -18.17 20.14
N ARG A 78 -18.12 -18.73 19.31
CA ARG A 78 -17.31 -19.91 19.66
C ARG A 78 -16.16 -19.58 20.63
N PHE A 79 -15.74 -18.32 20.69
CA PHE A 79 -14.53 -17.91 21.41
C PHE A 79 -14.83 -16.96 22.58
N VAL A 80 -15.85 -16.12 22.45
CA VAL A 80 -16.21 -15.11 23.46
C VAL A 80 -17.61 -15.42 23.96
N ILE A 81 -17.77 -15.58 25.27
CA ILE A 81 -19.07 -15.84 25.89
C ILE A 81 -19.74 -14.51 26.23
N GLN A 82 -21.08 -14.42 26.07
CA GLN A 82 -21.87 -13.19 26.21
C GLN A 82 -21.45 -12.08 25.22
N GLN A 83 -21.45 -10.80 25.63
CA GLN A 83 -21.03 -9.65 24.80
C GLN A 83 -21.80 -9.53 23.47
N GLN A 84 -23.12 -9.75 23.50
CA GLN A 84 -23.95 -9.82 22.28
C GLN A 84 -23.91 -8.52 21.46
N GLU A 85 -24.00 -7.38 22.14
CA GLU A 85 -23.94 -6.06 21.49
C GLU A 85 -22.59 -5.81 20.83
N ALA A 86 -21.48 -6.09 21.52
CA ALA A 86 -20.14 -5.92 20.95
C ALA A 86 -19.95 -6.78 19.68
N LYS A 87 -20.35 -8.06 19.74
CA LYS A 87 -20.27 -8.96 18.58
C LYS A 87 -21.13 -8.48 17.41
N LYS A 88 -22.35 -8.01 17.69
CA LYS A 88 -23.27 -7.47 16.67
C LYS A 88 -22.66 -6.25 15.98
N VAL A 89 -22.23 -5.26 16.76
CA VAL A 89 -21.62 -4.01 16.25
C VAL A 89 -20.39 -4.32 15.40
N LEU A 90 -19.50 -5.17 15.90
CA LEU A 90 -18.29 -5.57 15.18
C LEU A 90 -18.61 -6.26 13.85
N SER A 91 -19.55 -7.20 13.87
CA SER A 91 -19.95 -7.94 12.67
C SER A 91 -20.52 -7.02 11.59
N VAL A 92 -21.35 -6.04 11.99
CA VAL A 92 -21.91 -5.06 11.05
C VAL A 92 -20.81 -4.14 10.51
N ALA A 93 -19.96 -3.60 11.38
CA ALA A 93 -18.91 -2.66 10.98
C ALA A 93 -17.90 -3.28 10.01
N ILE A 94 -17.55 -4.56 10.19
CA ILE A 94 -16.66 -5.27 9.27
C ILE A 94 -17.33 -5.44 7.90
N CYS A 95 -18.57 -5.95 7.86
CA CYS A 95 -19.29 -6.13 6.60
C CYS A 95 -19.46 -4.79 5.88
N ASP A 96 -19.79 -3.73 6.61
CA ASP A 96 -19.91 -2.38 6.06
C ASP A 96 -18.58 -1.89 5.46
N HIS A 97 -17.47 -2.08 6.18
CA HIS A 97 -16.14 -1.73 5.69
C HIS A 97 -15.79 -2.43 4.37
N TYR A 98 -16.02 -3.75 4.27
CA TYR A 98 -15.74 -4.51 3.04
C TYR A 98 -16.70 -4.17 1.90
N ASN A 99 -17.97 -3.90 2.21
CA ASN A 99 -18.96 -3.47 1.23
C ASN A 99 -18.58 -2.11 0.63
N HIS A 100 -18.17 -1.16 1.48
CA HIS A 100 -17.71 0.14 1.04
C HIS A 100 -16.47 0.03 0.14
N ILE A 101 -15.46 -0.76 0.55
CA ILE A 101 -14.26 -0.95 -0.28
C ILE A 101 -14.62 -1.57 -1.63
N ARG A 102 -15.51 -2.56 -1.67
CA ARG A 102 -15.97 -3.18 -2.93
C ARG A 102 -16.62 -2.15 -3.86
N GLN A 103 -17.51 -1.31 -3.32
CA GLN A 103 -18.14 -0.24 -4.08
C GLN A 103 -17.12 0.75 -4.65
N CYS A 104 -16.06 1.08 -3.91
CA CYS A 104 -14.98 1.94 -4.38
C CYS A 104 -14.14 1.27 -5.49
N ILE A 105 -13.93 -0.05 -5.40
CA ILE A 105 -13.23 -0.82 -6.44
C ILE A 105 -14.05 -0.87 -7.74
N ASP A 106 -15.37 -1.04 -7.64
CA ASP A 106 -16.26 -1.17 -8.79
C ASP A 106 -16.56 0.20 -9.43
N ASN A 107 -16.70 1.26 -8.62
CA ASN A 107 -17.00 2.62 -9.07
C ASN A 107 -15.92 3.61 -8.65
N LYS A 108 -15.04 3.99 -9.59
CA LYS A 108 -13.95 4.95 -9.35
C LYS A 108 -14.45 6.33 -8.87
N GLU A 109 -15.65 6.74 -9.26
CA GLU A 109 -16.24 8.02 -8.81
C GLU A 109 -16.54 8.04 -7.30
N LEU A 110 -16.90 6.89 -6.71
CA LEU A 110 -17.13 6.78 -5.27
C LEU A 110 -15.83 6.91 -4.48
N THR A 111 -14.69 6.57 -5.08
CA THR A 111 -13.37 6.74 -4.45
C THR A 111 -13.03 8.21 -4.22
N ASN A 112 -13.53 9.12 -5.05
CA ASN A 112 -13.28 10.55 -4.94
C ASN A 112 -14.28 11.28 -4.01
N LYS A 113 -15.28 10.56 -3.48
CA LYS A 113 -16.23 11.14 -2.53
C LYS A 113 -15.64 11.19 -1.13
N GLU A 114 -16.06 12.19 -0.37
CA GLU A 114 -15.74 12.27 1.05
C GLU A 114 -16.38 11.10 1.80
N TYR A 115 -15.55 10.26 2.42
CA TYR A 115 -15.99 9.13 3.24
C TYR A 115 -15.27 9.15 4.59
N ALA A 116 -16.06 9.29 5.65
CA ALA A 116 -15.59 9.16 7.01
C ALA A 116 -15.74 7.70 7.47
N LYS A 117 -14.61 7.00 7.65
CA LYS A 117 -14.62 5.62 8.16
C LYS A 117 -15.13 5.59 9.61
N PRO A 118 -16.19 4.82 9.92
CA PRO A 118 -16.64 4.66 11.29
C PRO A 118 -15.60 3.87 12.10
N ASN A 119 -15.13 4.46 13.19
CA ASN A 119 -14.26 3.80 14.17
C ASN A 119 -15.09 3.20 15.31
N ILE A 120 -14.57 2.15 15.94
CA ILE A 120 -15.26 1.43 17.01
C ILE A 120 -14.55 1.73 18.34
N LEU A 121 -15.32 2.20 19.33
CA LEU A 121 -14.90 2.32 20.71
C LEU A 121 -15.53 1.20 21.54
N ILE A 122 -14.70 0.40 22.24
CA ILE A 122 -15.18 -0.69 23.08
C ILE A 122 -14.89 -0.36 24.54
N LEU A 123 -15.95 -0.12 25.31
CA LEU A 123 -15.89 0.18 26.73
C LEU A 123 -16.22 -1.07 27.57
N GLY A 124 -15.54 -1.22 28.70
CA GLY A 124 -15.80 -2.30 29.66
C GLY A 124 -14.60 -2.55 30.58
N PRO A 125 -14.78 -3.30 31.69
CA PRO A 125 -13.71 -3.58 32.64
C PRO A 125 -12.60 -4.45 32.02
N THR A 126 -11.46 -4.57 32.70
CA THR A 126 -10.39 -5.46 32.27
C THR A 126 -10.86 -6.93 32.32
N GLY A 127 -10.28 -7.80 31.49
CA GLY A 127 -10.61 -9.24 31.49
C GLY A 127 -11.89 -9.67 30.76
N VAL A 128 -12.77 -8.74 30.32
CA VAL A 128 -14.04 -9.12 29.63
C VAL A 128 -13.91 -9.56 28.17
N GLY A 129 -12.69 -9.67 27.65
CA GLY A 129 -12.44 -10.17 26.29
C GLY A 129 -12.41 -9.12 25.17
N LYS A 130 -12.31 -7.82 25.46
CA LYS A 130 -12.22 -6.74 24.44
C LYS A 130 -11.11 -6.99 23.41
N THR A 131 -9.88 -7.19 23.88
CA THR A 131 -8.71 -7.48 23.02
C THR A 131 -8.84 -8.83 22.32
N TYR A 132 -9.44 -9.81 22.99
CA TYR A 132 -9.62 -11.16 22.44
C TYR A 132 -10.65 -11.18 21.30
N LEU A 133 -11.73 -10.38 21.39
CA LEU A 133 -12.66 -10.15 20.28
C LEU A 133 -11.92 -9.62 19.04
N MET A 134 -11.10 -8.59 19.20
CA MET A 134 -10.36 -8.00 18.06
C MET A 134 -9.41 -9.00 17.41
N ARG A 135 -8.70 -9.79 18.22
CA ARG A 135 -7.78 -10.83 17.73
C ARG A 135 -8.53 -11.89 16.91
N ASN A 136 -9.66 -12.38 17.40
CA ASN A 136 -10.46 -13.38 16.69
C ASN A 136 -11.05 -12.84 15.39
N ILE A 137 -11.47 -11.58 15.37
CA ILE A 137 -11.91 -10.90 14.15
C ILE A 137 -10.80 -10.85 13.11
N ALA A 138 -9.61 -10.41 13.50
CA ALA A 138 -8.49 -10.33 12.57
C ALA A 138 -8.09 -11.70 12.01
N GLN A 139 -8.13 -12.75 12.84
CA GLN A 139 -7.91 -14.13 12.42
C GLN A 139 -8.97 -14.62 11.43
N LEU A 140 -10.25 -14.32 11.68
CA LEU A 140 -11.35 -14.70 10.77
C LEU A 140 -11.18 -14.09 9.38
N ILE A 141 -10.80 -12.82 9.33
CA ILE A 141 -10.71 -12.06 8.08
C ILE A 141 -9.33 -12.28 7.40
N GLY A 142 -8.32 -12.70 8.16
CA GLY A 142 -6.97 -12.89 7.65
C GLY A 142 -6.22 -11.58 7.42
N VAL A 143 -6.46 -10.57 8.26
CA VAL A 143 -5.76 -9.26 8.21
C VAL A 143 -4.73 -9.11 9.33
N PRO A 144 -3.65 -8.34 9.12
CA PRO A 144 -2.69 -8.04 10.18
C PRO A 144 -3.37 -7.37 11.38
N PHE A 145 -3.00 -7.79 12.58
CA PHE A 145 -3.51 -7.21 13.84
C PHE A 145 -2.35 -6.70 14.69
N VAL A 146 -2.42 -5.41 15.04
CA VAL A 146 -1.46 -4.73 15.89
C VAL A 146 -2.20 -4.20 17.12
N LYS A 147 -1.63 -4.44 18.31
CA LYS A 147 -2.04 -3.80 19.55
C LYS A 147 -0.96 -2.80 19.95
N ALA A 148 -1.33 -1.54 20.11
CA ALA A 148 -0.53 -0.56 20.84
C ALA A 148 -1.05 -0.50 22.29
N ASP A 149 -0.13 -0.43 23.26
CA ASP A 149 -0.40 -0.18 24.68
C ASP A 149 0.31 1.12 25.06
#